data_AF-A0AAW4BKJ0-F1
#
_entry.id   AF-A0AAW4BKJ0-F1
#
_cell.length_a   1.000
_cell.length_b   1.000
_cell.length_c   1.000
_cell.angle_alpha   90.00
_cell.angle_beta   90.00
_cell.angle_gamma   90.00
#
_symmetry.space_group_name_H-M   'P 1'
#
loop_
_entity.id
_entity.type
_entity.pdbx_description
1 polymer ?
#
loop_
_entity_poly.entity_id
_entity_poly.type
_entity_poly.pdbx_seq_one_letter_code
_entity_poly.pdbx_strand_id
1 'polypeptide(L)'
;MELPRNSVWSVNDSDLLEDGLYRLLDIMQDVESVILYSLEVTTVRPIAVSLEGFIELVSSRKAKKAQYELPVYLLVDEESIPDEHIGRRDNNYNLIKGVISDSTFIFDYATKRRSPQLAEYAKQVNVDRKSLARLLSQYWRNGQDRMALLPAFSNSGGSGLERIPTTKPLGAPKQPRTLAVDRVA
;
A
#
# COMPACT_ATOMS: atom_id res chain seq x y z
N MET A 1 -2.91 14.74 -24.84
CA MET A 1 -1.97 13.80 -24.18
C MET A 1 -2.80 12.86 -23.33
N GLU A 2 -2.58 11.55 -23.43
CA GLU A 2 -3.30 10.61 -22.58
C GLU A 2 -2.60 10.46 -21.22
N LEU A 3 -3.39 10.57 -20.16
CA LEU A 3 -3.00 10.32 -18.77
C LEU A 3 -3.79 9.13 -18.21
N PRO A 4 -3.52 7.89 -18.64
CA PRO A 4 -4.31 6.73 -18.22
C PRO A 4 -4.17 6.51 -16.72
N ARG A 5 -5.26 6.08 -16.07
CA ARG A 5 -5.21 5.56 -14.70
C ARG A 5 -4.18 4.43 -14.60
N ASN A 6 -3.51 4.34 -13.46
CA ASN A 6 -2.40 3.43 -13.17
C ASN A 6 -1.12 3.65 -14.00
N SER A 7 -1.07 4.63 -14.91
CA SER A 7 0.18 4.98 -15.59
C SER A 7 1.25 5.44 -14.59
N VAL A 8 2.52 5.14 -14.90
CA VAL A 8 3.65 5.43 -14.04
C VAL A 8 4.51 6.51 -14.69
N TRP A 9 4.99 7.45 -13.88
CA TRP A 9 5.71 8.63 -14.31
C TRP A 9 6.94 8.82 -13.44
N SER A 10 8.10 8.98 -14.07
CA SER A 10 9.30 9.49 -13.42
C SER A 10 9.26 11.00 -13.46
N VAL A 11 9.33 11.64 -12.30
CA VAL A 11 9.34 13.08 -12.13
C VAL A 11 10.73 13.50 -11.65
N ASN A 12 11.33 14.50 -12.30
CA ASN A 12 12.62 15.07 -11.92
C ASN A 12 12.58 16.60 -12.09
N ASP A 13 13.30 17.33 -11.24
CA ASP A 13 13.47 18.80 -11.30
C ASP A 13 12.13 19.56 -11.28
N SER A 14 11.20 19.12 -10.43
CA SER A 14 9.84 19.66 -10.30
C SER A 14 9.69 20.53 -9.06
N ASP A 15 8.95 21.64 -9.19
CA ASP A 15 8.54 22.46 -8.04
C ASP A 15 7.25 21.94 -7.37
N LEU A 16 6.54 21.02 -8.02
CA LEU A 16 5.24 20.48 -7.55
C LEU A 16 5.36 19.15 -6.80
N LEU A 17 6.40 18.38 -7.10
CA LEU A 17 6.60 17.02 -6.60
C LEU A 17 8.08 16.81 -6.34
N GLU A 18 8.39 16.03 -5.33
CA GLU A 18 9.76 15.53 -5.12
C GLU A 18 10.18 14.63 -6.29
N ASP A 19 11.48 14.51 -6.51
CA ASP A 19 12.03 13.62 -7.53
C ASP A 19 11.71 12.16 -7.17
N GLY A 20 11.25 11.39 -8.17
CA GLY A 20 10.96 9.98 -7.97
C GLY A 20 9.90 9.42 -8.90
N LEU A 21 9.46 8.19 -8.59
CA LEU A 21 8.48 7.47 -9.38
C LEU A 21 7.07 7.59 -8.78
N TYR A 22 6.10 7.96 -9.61
CA TYR A 22 4.71 8.18 -9.21
C TYR A 22 3.75 7.38 -10.07
N ARG A 23 2.73 6.78 -9.45
CA ARG A 23 1.59 6.20 -10.15
C ARG A 23 0.42 7.18 -10.15
N LEU A 24 -0.19 7.39 -11.32
CA LEU A 24 -1.43 8.14 -11.45
C LEU A 24 -2.60 7.27 -10.96
N LEU A 25 -3.24 7.68 -9.87
CA LEU A 25 -4.37 6.95 -9.27
C LEU A 25 -5.72 7.40 -9.81
N ASP A 26 -5.89 8.70 -10.05
CA ASP A 26 -7.13 9.28 -10.56
C ASP A 26 -6.93 10.70 -11.11
N ILE A 27 -7.87 11.15 -11.93
CA ILE A 27 -7.99 12.55 -12.36
C ILE A 27 -9.38 13.05 -11.98
N MET A 28 -9.42 13.99 -11.04
CA MET A 28 -10.65 14.59 -10.53
C MET A 28 -10.91 15.89 -11.28
N GLN A 29 -11.81 15.83 -12.27
CA GLN A 29 -12.09 16.95 -13.18
C GLN A 29 -12.85 18.09 -12.50
N ASP A 30 -13.68 17.78 -11.51
CA ASP A 30 -14.47 18.73 -10.73
C ASP A 30 -13.62 19.68 -9.88
N VAL A 31 -12.45 19.21 -9.42
CA VAL A 31 -11.47 19.99 -8.65
C VAL A 31 -10.14 20.14 -9.39
N GLU A 32 -10.13 19.89 -10.70
CA GLU A 32 -8.97 20.01 -11.60
C GLU A 32 -7.66 19.46 -11.01
N SER A 33 -7.72 18.27 -10.43
CA SER A 33 -6.61 17.67 -9.68
C SER A 33 -6.22 16.28 -10.19
N VAL A 34 -4.93 15.98 -10.13
CA VAL A 34 -4.37 14.65 -10.37
C VAL A 34 -3.95 14.04 -9.05
N ILE A 35 -4.43 12.84 -8.77
CA ILE A 35 -4.06 12.07 -7.57
C ILE A 35 -2.91 11.14 -7.94
N LEU A 36 -1.78 11.31 -7.26
CA LEU A 36 -0.55 10.57 -7.49
C LEU A 36 -0.17 9.77 -6.24
N TYR A 37 0.46 8.61 -6.44
CA TYR A 37 1.01 7.80 -5.37
C TYR A 37 2.50 7.57 -5.60
N SER A 38 3.33 7.95 -4.62
CA SER A 38 4.77 7.71 -4.71
C SER A 38 5.07 6.22 -4.57
N LEU A 39 5.86 5.70 -5.51
CA LEU A 39 6.31 4.30 -5.54
C LEU A 39 7.62 4.09 -4.78
N GLU A 40 8.33 5.18 -4.43
CA GLU A 40 9.58 5.15 -3.66
C GLU A 40 9.37 4.68 -2.21
N VAL A 41 8.25 5.08 -1.59
CA VAL A 41 7.98 4.81 -0.17
C VAL A 41 6.77 3.90 0.01
N THR A 42 6.90 2.90 0.90
CA THR A 42 5.93 1.79 1.05
C THR A 42 4.65 2.14 1.77
N THR A 43 4.64 3.18 2.61
CA THR A 43 3.48 3.52 3.45
C THR A 43 3.30 5.03 3.50
N VAL A 44 3.05 5.63 2.34
CA VAL A 44 2.71 7.05 2.20
C VAL A 44 1.25 7.23 1.80
N ARG A 45 0.73 8.43 2.00
CA ARG A 45 -0.56 8.81 1.42
C ARG A 45 -0.34 9.22 -0.04
N PRO A 46 -1.39 9.14 -0.88
CA PRO A 46 -1.38 9.82 -2.16
C PRO A 46 -1.20 11.32 -1.96
N ILE A 47 -0.84 12.01 -3.03
CA ILE A 47 -0.68 13.46 -3.09
C ILE A 47 -1.57 13.96 -4.23
N ALA A 48 -2.26 15.07 -4.00
CA ALA A 48 -3.00 15.77 -5.04
C ALA A 48 -2.16 16.94 -5.56
N VAL A 49 -2.06 17.06 -6.87
CA VAL A 49 -1.47 18.23 -7.56
C VAL A 49 -2.47 18.77 -8.58
N SER A 50 -2.32 20.02 -9.00
CA SER A 50 -3.18 20.57 -10.06
C SER A 50 -2.98 19.83 -11.37
N LEU A 51 -4.07 19.61 -12.11
CA LEU A 51 -4.06 18.98 -13.42
C LEU A 51 -3.23 19.78 -14.42
N GLU A 52 -3.41 21.11 -14.44
CA GLU A 52 -2.60 22.01 -15.25
C GLU A 52 -1.11 21.89 -14.93
N GLY A 53 -0.76 21.91 -13.64
CA GLY A 53 0.63 21.79 -13.20
C GLY A 53 1.26 20.46 -13.61
N PHE A 54 0.52 19.36 -13.48
CA PHE A 54 1.02 18.06 -13.94
C PHE A 54 1.18 18.00 -15.47
N ILE A 55 0.25 18.57 -16.24
CA ILE A 55 0.36 18.67 -17.70
C ILE A 55 1.59 19.47 -18.11
N GLU A 56 1.90 20.55 -17.40
CA GLU A 56 3.09 21.37 -17.63
C GLU A 56 4.37 20.57 -17.35
N LEU A 57 4.41 19.76 -16.28
CA LEU A 57 5.54 18.87 -16.01
C LEU A 57 5.76 17.88 -17.15
N VAL A 58 4.70 17.30 -17.73
CA VAL A 58 4.86 16.37 -18.84
C VAL A 58 5.29 17.11 -20.12
N SER A 59 4.72 18.27 -20.40
CA SER A 59 5.02 19.09 -21.58
C SER A 59 6.47 19.60 -21.58
N SER A 60 6.97 19.99 -20.40
CA SER A 60 8.37 20.38 -20.16
C SER A 60 9.34 19.19 -20.03
N ARG A 61 8.87 17.95 -20.18
CA ARG A 61 9.65 16.70 -20.02
C ARG A 61 10.24 16.47 -18.63
N LYS A 62 9.77 17.18 -17.61
CA LYS A 62 10.09 16.94 -16.20
C LYS A 62 9.41 15.69 -15.66
N ALA A 63 8.20 15.39 -16.15
CA ALA A 63 7.51 14.12 -15.96
C ALA A 63 7.56 13.27 -17.24
N LYS A 64 8.08 12.05 -17.16
CA LYS A 64 8.18 11.11 -18.30
C LYS A 64 7.51 9.79 -17.96
N LYS A 65 6.80 9.19 -18.92
CA LYS A 65 6.24 7.84 -18.75
C LYS A 65 7.37 6.86 -18.39
N ALA A 66 7.10 6.03 -17.41
CA ALA A 66 8.01 5.02 -16.89
C ALA A 66 7.27 3.69 -16.70
N GLN A 67 8.03 2.65 -16.38
CA GLN A 67 7.49 1.34 -16.02
C GLN A 67 7.74 1.07 -14.53
N TYR A 68 6.88 0.26 -13.94
CA TYR A 68 7.04 -0.24 -12.58
C TYR A 68 6.88 -1.74 -12.59
N GLU A 69 7.92 -2.45 -12.17
CA GLU A 69 7.88 -3.90 -12.04
C GLU A 69 7.05 -4.28 -10.82
N LEU A 70 6.01 -5.10 -11.07
CA LEU A 70 5.22 -5.65 -9.98
C LEU A 70 6.02 -6.71 -9.23
N PRO A 71 5.80 -6.85 -7.91
CA PRO A 71 6.40 -7.94 -7.15
C PRO A 71 6.12 -9.31 -7.76
N VAL A 72 7.13 -10.18 -7.78
CA VAL A 72 7.07 -11.53 -8.39
C VAL A 72 5.89 -12.36 -7.87
N TYR A 73 5.52 -12.22 -6.60
CA TYR A 73 4.40 -12.98 -6.01
C TYR A 73 3.02 -12.61 -6.59
N LEU A 74 2.92 -11.50 -7.32
CA LEU A 74 1.71 -11.11 -8.05
C LEU A 74 1.70 -11.64 -9.49
N LEU A 75 2.83 -12.12 -9.99
CA LEU A 75 2.97 -12.69 -11.34
C LEU A 75 2.65 -14.19 -11.30
N VAL A 76 1.45 -14.51 -10.84
CA VAL A 76 0.94 -15.87 -10.66
C VAL A 76 -0.30 -16.07 -11.52
N ASP A 77 -0.44 -17.27 -12.09
CA ASP A 77 -1.63 -17.64 -12.84
C ASP A 77 -2.84 -17.77 -11.91
N GLU A 78 -3.98 -17.18 -12.27
CA GLU A 78 -5.14 -17.09 -11.40
C GLU A 78 -5.68 -18.48 -11.01
N GLU A 79 -5.63 -19.44 -11.94
CA GLU A 79 -6.07 -20.82 -11.72
C GLU A 79 -5.17 -21.59 -10.73
N SER A 80 -3.94 -21.11 -10.52
CA SER A 80 -2.96 -21.73 -9.63
C SER A 80 -2.98 -21.16 -8.20
N ILE A 81 -3.79 -20.13 -7.94
CA ILE A 81 -3.84 -19.48 -6.62
C ILE A 81 -4.66 -20.34 -5.65
N PRO A 82 -4.10 -20.73 -4.49
CA PRO A 82 -4.86 -21.46 -3.47
C PRO A 82 -6.12 -20.72 -3.01
N ASP A 83 -7.22 -21.43 -2.81
CA ASP A 83 -8.50 -20.86 -2.34
C ASP A 83 -8.37 -20.05 -1.05
N GLU A 84 -7.48 -20.47 -0.14
CA GLU A 84 -7.19 -19.72 1.08
C GLU A 84 -6.62 -18.32 0.78
N HIS A 85 -5.74 -18.21 -0.23
CA HIS A 85 -5.12 -16.95 -0.64
C HIS A 85 -6.13 -16.06 -1.36
N ILE A 86 -7.00 -16.65 -2.19
CA ILE A 86 -8.15 -15.97 -2.81
C ILE A 86 -9.06 -15.40 -1.73
N GLY A 87 -9.44 -16.20 -0.72
CA GLY A 87 -10.28 -15.76 0.38
C GLY A 87 -9.67 -14.59 1.17
N ARG A 88 -8.36 -14.64 1.45
CA ARG A 88 -7.65 -13.53 2.11
C ARG A 88 -7.61 -12.26 1.24
N ARG A 89 -7.33 -12.39 -0.06
CA ARG A 89 -7.35 -11.28 -1.02
C ARG A 89 -8.72 -10.61 -1.05
N ASP A 90 -9.79 -11.40 -1.17
CA ASP A 90 -11.16 -10.90 -1.25
C ASP A 90 -11.60 -10.24 0.07
N ASN A 91 -11.23 -10.81 1.20
CA ASN A 91 -11.44 -10.19 2.51
C ASN A 91 -10.72 -8.84 2.64
N ASN A 92 -9.45 -8.77 2.23
CA ASN A 92 -8.68 -7.53 2.22
C ASN A 92 -9.32 -6.46 1.31
N TYR A 93 -9.77 -6.86 0.13
CA TYR A 93 -10.48 -5.96 -0.79
C TYR A 93 -11.77 -5.44 -0.17
N ASN A 94 -12.55 -6.32 0.47
CA ASN A 94 -13.78 -5.94 1.16
C ASN A 94 -13.55 -4.94 2.30
N LEU A 95 -12.40 -4.98 2.97
CA LEU A 95 -12.06 -4.01 4.01
C LEU A 95 -11.86 -2.60 3.44
N ILE A 96 -11.27 -2.45 2.24
CA ILE A 96 -10.95 -1.14 1.68
C ILE A 96 -11.96 -0.63 0.64
N LYS A 97 -12.83 -1.50 0.10
CA LYS A 97 -13.71 -1.17 -1.04
C LYS A 97 -14.52 0.11 -0.84
N GLY A 98 -15.04 0.36 0.36
CA GLY A 98 -15.88 1.52 0.65
C GLY A 98 -15.14 2.86 0.51
N VAL A 99 -13.88 2.91 0.94
CA VAL A 99 -13.06 4.13 0.88
C VAL A 99 -12.40 4.34 -0.47
N ILE A 100 -12.06 3.27 -1.21
CA ILE A 100 -11.47 3.41 -2.56
C ILE A 100 -12.52 3.77 -3.64
N SER A 101 -13.81 3.59 -3.34
CA SER A 101 -14.91 4.04 -4.21
C SER A 101 -15.40 5.45 -3.91
N ASP A 102 -14.94 6.05 -2.80
CA ASP A 102 -15.33 7.39 -2.37
C ASP A 102 -14.29 8.42 -2.86
N SER A 103 -14.64 9.17 -3.90
CA SER A 103 -13.78 10.22 -4.46
C SER A 103 -13.49 11.33 -3.45
N THR A 104 -14.44 11.66 -2.58
CA THR A 104 -14.27 12.68 -1.53
C THR A 104 -13.24 12.22 -0.52
N PHE A 105 -13.32 10.95 -0.09
CA PHE A 105 -12.30 10.35 0.77
C PHE A 105 -10.93 10.40 0.11
N ILE A 106 -10.80 9.98 -1.16
CA ILE A 106 -9.51 9.93 -1.85
C ILE A 106 -8.87 11.33 -1.90
N PHE A 107 -9.65 12.34 -2.29
CA PHE A 107 -9.17 13.72 -2.37
C PHE A 107 -8.75 14.25 -1.01
N ASP A 108 -9.60 14.09 0.01
CA ASP A 108 -9.32 14.52 1.38
C ASP A 108 -8.10 13.80 1.97
N TYR A 109 -7.95 12.51 1.69
CA TYR A 109 -6.83 11.71 2.16
C TYR A 109 -5.50 12.14 1.52
N ALA A 110 -5.55 12.61 0.27
CA ALA A 110 -4.40 13.10 -0.47
C ALA A 110 -4.01 14.55 -0.13
N THR A 111 -4.95 15.38 0.32
CA THR A 111 -4.72 16.82 0.55
C THR A 111 -4.59 17.19 2.02
N LYS A 112 -5.35 16.55 2.92
CA LYS A 112 -5.40 16.96 4.33
C LYS A 112 -4.26 16.34 5.12
N ARG A 113 -3.44 17.20 5.76
CA ARG A 113 -2.38 16.78 6.71
C ARG A 113 -2.91 15.81 7.77
N ARG A 114 -4.12 16.07 8.29
CA ARG A 114 -4.85 15.18 9.21
C ARG A 114 -6.17 14.79 8.55
N SER A 115 -6.34 13.49 8.27
CA SER A 115 -7.61 12.93 7.82
C SER A 115 -8.09 11.92 8.87
N PRO A 116 -9.12 12.27 9.68
CA PRO A 116 -9.71 11.34 10.65
C PRO A 116 -10.58 10.27 9.98
N GLN A 117 -11.01 10.49 8.73
CA GLN A 117 -11.91 9.60 7.99
C GLN A 117 -11.41 8.16 7.96
N LEU A 118 -10.11 7.92 7.72
CA LEU A 118 -9.57 6.57 7.73
C LEU A 118 -9.67 5.91 9.12
N ALA A 119 -9.52 6.69 10.20
CA ALA A 119 -9.65 6.18 11.56
C ALA A 119 -11.11 5.91 11.94
N GLU A 120 -12.05 6.73 11.45
CA GLU A 120 -13.48 6.51 11.62
C GLU A 120 -13.95 5.27 10.85
N TYR A 121 -13.55 5.16 9.59
CA TYR A 121 -13.81 3.99 8.76
C TYR A 121 -13.20 2.71 9.36
N ALA A 122 -11.99 2.78 9.91
CA ALA A 122 -11.36 1.66 10.62
C ALA A 122 -12.23 1.11 11.75
N LYS A 123 -12.88 1.99 12.53
CA LYS A 123 -13.82 1.59 13.59
C LYS A 123 -15.06 0.93 13.00
N GLN A 124 -15.59 1.44 11.89
CA GLN A 124 -16.78 0.89 11.23
C GLN A 124 -16.55 -0.54 10.73
N VAL A 125 -15.38 -0.82 10.13
CA VAL A 125 -15.04 -2.16 9.62
C VAL A 125 -14.29 -3.04 10.64
N ASN A 126 -14.19 -2.59 11.90
CA ASN A 126 -13.57 -3.30 13.03
C ASN A 126 -12.13 -3.79 12.77
N VAL A 127 -11.27 -2.93 12.24
CA VAL A 127 -9.83 -3.20 12.07
C VAL A 127 -9.01 -2.00 12.52
N ASP A 128 -7.70 -2.18 12.71
CA ASP A 128 -6.85 -1.06 13.07
C ASP A 128 -6.53 -0.15 11.86
N ARG A 129 -6.38 1.15 12.11
CA ARG A 129 -6.09 2.17 11.09
C ARG A 129 -4.81 1.87 10.30
N LYS A 130 -3.80 1.26 10.92
CA LYS A 130 -2.52 1.00 10.26
C LYS A 130 -2.66 -0.15 9.25
N SER A 131 -3.45 -1.16 9.57
CA SER A 131 -3.78 -2.25 8.65
C SER A 131 -4.48 -1.74 7.40
N LEU A 132 -5.51 -0.89 7.53
CA LEU A 132 -6.14 -0.27 6.36
C LEU A 132 -5.18 0.60 5.56
N ALA A 133 -4.34 1.40 6.21
CA ALA A 133 -3.33 2.21 5.52
C ALA A 133 -2.34 1.35 4.73
N ARG A 134 -1.96 0.18 5.26
CA ARG A 134 -1.13 -0.80 4.54
C ARG A 134 -1.86 -1.41 3.35
N LEU A 135 -3.12 -1.81 3.50
CA LEU A 135 -3.93 -2.35 2.41
C LEU A 135 -4.12 -1.33 1.28
N LEU A 136 -4.43 -0.07 1.62
CA LEU A 136 -4.53 1.01 0.65
C LEU A 136 -3.21 1.25 -0.08
N SER A 137 -2.09 1.28 0.67
CA SER A 137 -0.75 1.42 0.09
C SER A 137 -0.44 0.29 -0.89
N GLN A 138 -0.74 -0.96 -0.51
CA GLN A 138 -0.55 -2.13 -1.36
C GLN A 138 -1.43 -2.06 -2.63
N TYR A 139 -2.70 -1.69 -2.47
CA TYR A 139 -3.65 -1.52 -3.56
C TYR A 139 -3.18 -0.48 -4.58
N TRP A 140 -2.81 0.73 -4.11
CA TRP A 140 -2.36 1.81 -4.98
C TRP A 140 -1.01 1.52 -5.63
N ARG A 141 -0.05 1.00 -4.87
CA ARG A 141 1.29 0.64 -5.38
C ARG A 141 1.21 -0.37 -6.53
N ASN A 142 0.42 -1.42 -6.34
CA ASN A 142 0.38 -2.57 -7.25
C ASN A 142 -0.66 -2.44 -8.39
N GLY A 143 -1.31 -1.28 -8.54
CA GLY A 143 -2.09 -0.98 -9.75
C GLY A 143 -3.62 -0.99 -9.61
N GLN A 144 -4.16 -0.78 -8.39
CA GLN A 144 -5.60 -0.61 -8.15
C GLN A 144 -6.48 -1.76 -8.67
N ASP A 145 -6.00 -2.99 -8.55
CA ASP A 145 -6.74 -4.21 -8.86
C ASP A 145 -6.94 -5.06 -7.60
N ARG A 146 -7.91 -5.97 -7.59
CA ARG A 146 -8.07 -6.92 -6.48
C ARG A 146 -6.82 -7.79 -6.28
N MET A 147 -6.14 -8.20 -7.34
CA MET A 147 -4.90 -8.98 -7.29
C MET A 147 -3.77 -8.23 -6.58
N ALA A 148 -3.80 -6.90 -6.53
CA ALA A 148 -2.85 -6.10 -5.76
C ALA A 148 -2.75 -6.54 -4.28
N LEU A 149 -3.84 -7.09 -3.73
CA LEU A 149 -3.99 -7.50 -2.33
C LEU A 149 -3.72 -8.98 -2.09
N LEU A 150 -3.17 -9.70 -3.08
CA LEU A 150 -2.76 -11.07 -2.89
C LEU A 150 -1.68 -11.14 -1.78
N PRO A 151 -1.76 -12.10 -0.85
CA PRO A 151 -0.78 -12.23 0.22
C PRO A 151 0.63 -12.54 -0.29
N ALA A 152 1.64 -11.81 0.19
CA ALA A 152 3.04 -12.02 -0.15
C ALA A 152 3.68 -13.18 0.66
N PHE A 153 3.06 -14.37 0.69
CA PHE A 153 3.57 -15.50 1.50
C PHE A 153 4.92 -16.02 1.04
N SER A 154 5.25 -15.91 -0.24
CA SER A 154 6.58 -16.23 -0.76
C SER A 154 7.69 -15.38 -0.14
N ASN A 155 7.36 -14.19 0.36
CA ASN A 155 8.28 -13.32 1.10
C ASN A 155 8.31 -13.61 2.61
N SER A 156 7.60 -14.66 3.07
CA SER A 156 7.45 -15.00 4.49
C SER A 156 8.25 -16.28 4.84
N GLY A 157 8.51 -16.48 6.14
CA GLY A 157 9.05 -17.73 6.67
C GLY A 157 10.58 -17.82 6.77
N GLY A 158 11.33 -17.06 5.95
CA GLY A 158 12.80 -17.12 5.94
C GLY A 158 13.32 -18.51 5.54
N SER A 159 12.61 -19.18 4.62
CA SER A 159 12.99 -20.51 4.13
C SER A 159 14.38 -20.44 3.50
N GLY A 160 15.30 -21.29 3.96
CA GLY A 160 16.69 -21.29 3.52
C GLY A 160 17.61 -20.25 4.18
N LEU A 161 17.10 -19.38 5.05
CA LEU A 161 17.92 -18.46 5.86
C LEU A 161 18.14 -19.02 7.25
N GLU A 162 19.41 -19.17 7.64
CA GLU A 162 19.77 -19.57 9.00
C GLU A 162 19.46 -18.43 9.98
N ARG A 163 18.70 -18.74 11.04
CA ARG A 163 18.33 -17.73 12.04
C ARG A 163 19.48 -17.57 13.02
N ILE A 164 20.11 -16.41 13.02
CA ILE A 164 21.17 -16.08 13.99
C ILE A 164 20.50 -15.76 15.34
N PRO A 165 20.76 -16.53 16.41
CA PRO A 165 20.23 -16.24 17.73
C PRO A 165 20.78 -14.91 18.24
N THR A 166 19.89 -13.99 18.62
CA THR A 166 20.26 -12.78 19.37
C THR A 166 20.26 -13.11 20.87
N THR A 167 20.02 -12.13 21.75
CA THR A 167 19.91 -12.33 23.20
C THR A 167 18.71 -13.18 23.65
N LYS A 168 17.76 -13.47 22.75
CA LYS A 168 16.59 -14.32 23.00
C LYS A 168 16.76 -15.67 22.32
N PRO A 169 16.40 -16.79 22.99
CA PRO A 169 16.44 -18.11 22.39
C PRO A 169 15.48 -18.20 21.20
N LEU A 170 15.89 -18.94 20.18
CA LEU A 170 15.06 -19.28 19.03
C LEU A 170 14.04 -20.35 19.46
N GLY A 171 12.74 -20.07 19.29
CA GLY A 171 11.65 -21.01 19.59
C GLY A 171 10.79 -20.60 20.78
N ALA A 172 9.84 -21.47 21.14
CA ALA A 172 8.96 -21.23 22.29
C ALA A 172 9.76 -21.23 23.60
N PRO A 173 9.41 -20.38 24.57
CA PRO A 173 10.06 -20.40 25.88
C PRO A 173 9.91 -21.79 26.50
N LYS A 174 11.02 -22.33 27.02
CA LYS A 174 11.00 -23.62 27.72
C LYS A 174 10.07 -23.51 28.92
N GLN A 175 8.96 -24.23 28.92
CA GLN A 175 8.14 -24.36 30.11
C GLN A 175 8.88 -25.25 31.13
N PRO A 176 9.16 -24.76 32.35
CA PRO A 176 9.73 -25.62 33.38
C PRO A 176 8.70 -26.70 33.75
N ARG A 177 9.13 -27.96 33.80
CA ARG A 177 8.27 -29.10 34.21
C ARG A 177 7.91 -29.07 35.70
N THR A 178 8.61 -28.26 36.49
CA THR A 178 8.46 -28.17 37.95
C THR A 178 7.74 -26.89 38.32
N LEU A 179 6.70 -27.00 39.15
CA LEU A 179 6.12 -25.84 39.85
C LEU A 179 7.23 -25.20 40.70
N ALA A 180 7.39 -23.89 40.60
CA ALA A 180 8.25 -23.15 41.50
C ALA A 180 7.71 -23.35 42.92
N VAL A 181 8.46 -24.07 43.76
CA VAL A 181 8.18 -24.12 45.19
C VAL A 181 8.76 -22.82 45.76
N ASP A 182 7.88 -21.89 46.10
CA ASP A 182 8.29 -20.70 46.85
C ASP A 182 8.88 -21.17 48.18
N ARG A 183 10.16 -20.86 48.41
CA ARG A 183 10.77 -21.06 49.71
C ARG A 183 10.17 -20.05 50.66
N VAL A 184 9.44 -20.55 51.66
CA VAL A 184 8.98 -19.74 52.79
C VAL A 184 10.22 -19.21 53.53
N ALA A 185 10.18 -17.91 53.83
CA ALA A 185 11.27 -17.13 54.43
C ALA A 185 11.70 -17.63 55.82
#